data_AF-A0A1Q6DJK3-F1
#
_entry.id   AF-A0A1Q6DJK3-F1
#
_cell.length_a   1.000
_cell.length_b   1.000
_cell.length_c   1.000
_cell.angle_alpha   90.00
_cell.angle_beta   90.00
_cell.angle_gamma   90.00
#
_symmetry.space_group_name_H-M   'P 1'
#
loop_
_entity.id
_entity.type
_entity.pdbx_description
1 polymer ?
#
loop_
_entity_poly.entity_id
_entity_poly.type
_entity_poly.pdbx_seq_one_letter_code
_entity_poly.pdbx_strand_id
1 'polypeptide(L)'
;MKKAERALISLTDKSGIEGFAKELEALGIEILSTGGTAKKLRDSGIKVKDVSEFTGFPEMLDGRVKTLHPKVHGGILAQKGNPDHLRQMKEHGLEAIDIVAVNLYAFDKATADPNCTLAHAIENIDIGGPTMLRSSAKNFQDVTVIVDPADYPTVIGEIKQHGNTTLKTRFLLARKVFALTGRYDSLITAWLDKVNVDSDPSFR
;
A
#
# COMPACT_ATOMS: atom_id res chain seq x y z
N MET A 1 19.85 -12.44 -2.21
CA MET A 1 18.44 -12.20 -1.80
C MET A 1 17.55 -13.15 -2.56
N LYS A 2 16.43 -13.59 -1.98
CA LYS A 2 15.45 -14.40 -2.71
C LYS A 2 14.78 -13.55 -3.81
N LYS A 3 14.38 -14.22 -4.90
CA LYS A 3 13.58 -13.62 -5.97
C LYS A 3 12.29 -13.05 -5.37
N ALA A 4 11.81 -11.91 -5.89
CA ALA A 4 10.48 -11.42 -5.53
C ALA A 4 9.42 -12.37 -6.13
N GLU A 5 8.41 -12.72 -5.33
CA GLU A 5 7.37 -13.69 -5.68
C GLU A 5 5.97 -13.05 -5.65
N ARG A 6 5.76 -12.00 -4.83
CA ARG A 6 4.45 -11.40 -4.67
C ARG A 6 4.45 -9.87 -4.54
N ALA A 7 3.52 -9.23 -5.25
CA ALA A 7 3.27 -7.80 -5.19
C ALA A 7 1.85 -7.50 -4.70
N LEU A 8 1.70 -6.58 -3.74
CA LEU A 8 0.41 -6.01 -3.34
C LEU A 8 0.27 -4.59 -3.90
N ILE A 9 -0.75 -4.38 -4.73
CA ILE A 9 -0.97 -3.12 -5.45
C ILE A 9 -2.32 -2.53 -5.05
N SER A 10 -2.34 -1.32 -4.50
CA SER A 10 -3.56 -0.59 -4.14
C SER A 10 -3.38 0.90 -4.37
N LEU A 11 -4.01 1.44 -5.42
CA LEU A 11 -3.71 2.78 -5.93
C LEU A 11 -4.97 3.63 -6.11
N THR A 12 -4.89 4.87 -5.62
CA THR A 12 -5.85 5.92 -5.97
C THR A 12 -5.56 6.41 -7.39
N ASP A 13 -4.34 6.90 -7.64
CA ASP A 13 -3.85 7.23 -8.98
C ASP A 13 -3.31 5.98 -9.67
N LYS A 14 -3.93 5.60 -10.78
CA LYS A 14 -3.62 4.36 -11.53
C LYS A 14 -2.72 4.61 -12.73
N SER A 15 -2.09 5.79 -12.80
CA SER A 15 -1.16 6.13 -13.87
C SER A 15 -0.01 5.13 -13.98
N GLY A 16 0.23 4.64 -15.20
CA GLY A 16 1.32 3.70 -15.51
C GLY A 16 1.17 2.29 -14.94
N ILE A 17 0.09 1.97 -14.21
CA ILE A 17 0.00 0.70 -13.48
C ILE A 17 -0.04 -0.52 -14.39
N GLU A 18 -0.67 -0.39 -15.56
CA GLU A 18 -0.82 -1.50 -16.50
C GLU A 18 0.54 -1.99 -17.01
N GLY A 19 1.43 -1.06 -17.36
CA GLY A 19 2.78 -1.38 -17.81
C GLY A 19 3.62 -2.00 -16.70
N PHE A 20 3.56 -1.43 -15.49
CA PHE A 20 4.26 -1.98 -14.33
C PHE A 20 3.80 -3.39 -13.98
N ALA A 21 2.48 -3.61 -13.91
CA ALA A 21 1.91 -4.90 -13.55
C ALA A 21 2.12 -5.98 -14.63
N LYS A 22 2.10 -5.63 -15.92
CA LYS A 22 2.48 -6.56 -17.00
C LYS A 22 3.92 -7.04 -16.87
N GLU A 23 4.84 -6.16 -16.52
CA GLU A 23 6.25 -6.52 -16.30
C GLU A 23 6.41 -7.43 -15.08
N LEU A 24 5.70 -7.17 -13.98
CA LEU A 24 5.69 -8.06 -12.81
C LEU A 24 5.13 -9.45 -13.16
N GLU A 25 4.01 -9.51 -13.88
CA GLU A 25 3.40 -10.77 -14.32
C GLU A 25 4.34 -11.57 -15.23
N ALA A 26 5.00 -10.91 -16.19
CA ALA A 26 6.00 -11.52 -17.07
C ALA A 26 7.21 -12.08 -16.30
N LEU A 27 7.55 -11.51 -15.15
CA LEU A 27 8.59 -11.99 -14.24
C LEU A 27 8.13 -13.15 -13.35
N GLY A 28 6.84 -13.52 -13.42
CA GLY A 28 6.20 -14.57 -12.63
C GLY A 28 5.84 -14.14 -11.21
N ILE A 29 5.66 -12.83 -10.98
CA ILE A 29 5.29 -12.28 -9.66
C ILE A 29 3.77 -12.29 -9.54
N GLU A 30 3.24 -12.92 -8.48
CA GLU A 30 1.79 -12.92 -8.20
C GLU A 30 1.33 -11.52 -7.79
N ILE A 31 0.25 -11.04 -8.38
CA ILE A 31 -0.32 -9.72 -8.08
C ILE A 31 -1.55 -9.88 -7.19
N LEU A 32 -1.46 -9.32 -5.99
CA LEU A 32 -2.58 -9.06 -5.10
C LEU A 32 -3.11 -7.66 -5.33
N SER A 33 -4.43 -7.50 -5.42
CA SER A 33 -5.05 -6.17 -5.46
C SER A 33 -6.48 -6.19 -4.91
N THR A 34 -7.12 -5.03 -4.84
CA THR A 34 -8.49 -4.86 -4.36
C THR A 34 -9.18 -3.67 -5.06
N GLY A 35 -10.51 -3.65 -5.02
CA GLY A 35 -11.34 -2.55 -5.48
C GLY A 35 -11.07 -2.11 -6.92
N GLY A 36 -11.08 -0.79 -7.13
CA GLY A 36 -10.88 -0.19 -8.46
C GLY A 36 -9.52 -0.47 -9.09
N THR A 37 -8.48 -0.77 -8.29
CA THR A 37 -7.16 -1.16 -8.81
C THR A 37 -7.21 -2.57 -9.40
N ALA A 38 -7.80 -3.53 -8.69
CA ALA A 38 -7.98 -4.90 -9.19
C ALA A 38 -8.80 -4.93 -10.48
N LYS A 39 -9.89 -4.15 -10.53
CA LYS A 39 -10.71 -4.01 -11.75
C LYS A 39 -9.88 -3.50 -12.93
N LYS A 40 -9.15 -2.39 -12.76
CA LYS A 40 -8.33 -1.80 -13.83
C LYS A 40 -7.29 -2.77 -14.37
N LEU A 41 -6.63 -3.52 -13.49
CA LEU A 41 -5.65 -4.53 -13.88
C LEU A 41 -6.28 -5.68 -14.69
N ARG A 42 -7.43 -6.19 -14.24
CA ARG A 42 -8.19 -7.24 -14.96
C ARG A 42 -8.67 -6.77 -16.33
N ASP A 43 -9.16 -5.54 -16.43
CA ASP A 43 -9.58 -4.92 -17.69
C ASP A 43 -8.40 -4.82 -18.69
N SER A 44 -7.15 -4.79 -18.19
CA SER A 44 -5.93 -4.83 -19.00
C SER A 44 -5.38 -6.23 -19.28
N GLY A 45 -6.13 -7.29 -18.92
CA GLY A 45 -5.77 -8.69 -19.13
C GLY A 45 -4.79 -9.28 -18.12
N ILE A 46 -4.55 -8.61 -16.99
CA ILE A 46 -3.56 -9.01 -15.98
C ILE A 46 -4.24 -9.91 -14.94
N LYS A 47 -3.60 -11.02 -14.59
CA LYS A 47 -4.09 -11.92 -13.53
C LYS A 47 -3.92 -11.25 -12.17
N VAL A 48 -5.03 -11.16 -11.44
CA VAL A 48 -5.08 -10.56 -10.10
C VAL A 48 -5.80 -11.49 -9.14
N LYS A 49 -5.14 -11.79 -8.03
CA LYS A 49 -5.73 -12.42 -6.85
C LYS A 49 -6.29 -11.33 -5.93
N ASP A 50 -7.55 -11.44 -5.53
CA ASP A 50 -8.13 -10.44 -4.64
C ASP A 50 -7.52 -10.54 -3.23
N VAL A 51 -7.35 -9.41 -2.56
CA VAL A 51 -6.91 -9.39 -1.15
C VAL A 51 -7.89 -10.17 -0.26
N SER A 52 -9.18 -10.16 -0.56
CA SER A 52 -10.18 -10.95 0.18
C SER A 52 -9.97 -12.45 0.01
N GLU A 53 -9.59 -12.91 -1.18
CA GLU A 53 -9.20 -14.30 -1.44
C GLU A 53 -7.92 -14.67 -0.70
N PHE A 54 -6.91 -13.79 -0.76
CA PHE A 54 -5.64 -13.98 -0.06
C PHE A 54 -5.80 -14.06 1.47
N THR A 55 -6.63 -13.18 2.02
CA THR A 55 -6.86 -13.13 3.47
C THR A 55 -7.87 -14.18 3.94
N GLY A 56 -8.83 -14.55 3.09
CA GLY A 56 -10.03 -15.29 3.48
C GLY A 56 -11.05 -14.42 4.21
N PHE A 57 -10.92 -13.09 4.15
CA PHE A 57 -11.79 -12.13 4.84
C PHE A 57 -12.39 -11.13 3.85
N PRO A 58 -13.71 -10.88 3.87
CA PRO A 58 -14.34 -9.96 2.93
C PRO A 58 -13.97 -8.51 3.25
N GLU A 59 -14.20 -7.63 2.27
CA GLU A 59 -14.20 -6.19 2.52
C GLU A 59 -15.43 -5.81 3.39
N MET A 60 -15.22 -4.99 4.42
CA MET A 60 -16.25 -4.61 5.39
C MET A 60 -16.23 -3.11 5.69
N LEU A 61 -17.34 -2.62 6.26
CA LEU A 61 -17.50 -1.24 6.75
C LEU A 61 -17.22 -0.21 5.66
N ASP A 62 -17.90 -0.37 4.51
CA ASP A 62 -17.78 0.51 3.34
C ASP A 62 -16.33 0.68 2.83
N GLY A 63 -15.54 -0.39 2.96
CA GLY A 63 -14.16 -0.45 2.48
C GLY A 63 -13.12 0.10 3.46
N ARG A 64 -13.52 0.47 4.67
CA ARG A 64 -12.62 0.87 5.77
C ARG A 64 -11.76 -0.29 6.24
N VAL A 65 -12.28 -1.52 6.20
CA VAL A 65 -11.56 -2.73 6.60
C VAL A 65 -11.43 -3.68 5.41
N LYS A 66 -10.27 -3.62 4.75
CA LYS A 66 -9.91 -4.46 3.60
C LYS A 66 -8.51 -5.07 3.70
N THR A 67 -7.52 -4.27 4.08
CA THR A 67 -6.09 -4.66 4.10
C THR A 67 -5.51 -4.74 5.51
N LEU A 68 -6.26 -4.30 6.53
CA LEU A 68 -5.89 -4.35 7.94
C LEU A 68 -6.03 -5.78 8.49
N HIS A 69 -5.24 -6.70 7.95
CA HIS A 69 -5.32 -8.13 8.24
C HIS A 69 -3.94 -8.73 8.55
N PRO A 70 -3.81 -9.67 9.51
CA PRO A 70 -2.53 -10.31 9.83
C PRO A 70 -1.85 -11.02 8.66
N LYS A 71 -2.61 -11.62 7.73
CA LYS A 71 -2.03 -12.20 6.51
C LYS A 71 -1.36 -11.16 5.60
N VAL A 72 -1.87 -9.93 5.54
CA VAL A 72 -1.25 -8.83 4.78
C VAL A 72 -0.03 -8.32 5.55
N HIS A 73 -0.23 -7.85 6.78
CA HIS A 73 0.86 -7.20 7.53
C HIS A 73 1.92 -8.16 8.04
N GLY A 74 1.58 -9.41 8.35
CA GLY A 74 2.54 -10.46 8.66
C GLY A 74 3.36 -10.87 7.44
N GLY A 75 2.75 -10.90 6.25
CA GLY A 75 3.46 -11.10 4.99
C GLY A 75 4.44 -9.97 4.66
N ILE A 76 4.12 -8.73 5.06
CA ILE A 76 4.97 -7.54 4.88
C ILE A 76 6.05 -7.42 5.97
N LEU A 77 5.73 -7.66 7.24
CA LEU A 77 6.60 -7.33 8.38
C LEU A 77 7.52 -8.48 8.81
N ALA A 78 7.28 -9.69 8.33
CA ALA A 78 8.17 -10.80 8.64
C ALA A 78 9.57 -10.54 8.09
N GLN A 79 10.58 -10.73 8.95
CA GLN A 79 11.98 -10.61 8.57
C GLN A 79 12.44 -11.96 8.03
N LYS A 80 12.82 -12.01 6.76
CA LYS A 80 13.14 -13.28 6.08
C LYS A 80 14.46 -13.89 6.58
N GLY A 81 15.32 -13.06 7.18
CA GLY A 81 16.54 -13.49 7.86
C GLY A 81 16.33 -14.00 9.30
N ASN A 82 15.12 -13.90 9.86
CA ASN A 82 14.82 -14.31 11.23
C ASN A 82 14.10 -15.68 11.26
N PRO A 83 14.75 -16.76 11.74
CA PRO A 83 14.16 -18.10 11.79
C PRO A 83 12.86 -18.18 12.61
N ASP A 84 12.71 -17.38 13.66
CA ASP A 84 11.50 -17.35 14.48
C ASP A 84 10.31 -16.77 13.71
N HIS A 85 10.55 -15.71 12.93
CA HIS A 85 9.51 -15.13 12.08
C HIS A 85 9.09 -16.14 11.01
N LEU A 86 10.04 -16.82 10.37
CA LEU A 86 9.73 -17.84 9.36
C LEU A 86 8.91 -19.01 9.93
N ARG A 87 9.22 -19.44 11.16
CA ARG A 87 8.43 -20.45 11.88
C ARG A 87 7.00 -19.96 12.12
N GLN A 88 6.83 -18.77 12.69
CA GLN A 88 5.52 -18.18 12.96
C GLN A 88 4.69 -17.99 11.68
N MET A 89 5.33 -17.56 10.58
CA MET A 89 4.66 -17.48 9.28
C MET A 89 4.12 -18.83 8.84
N LYS A 90 4.92 -19.88 8.93
CA LYS A 90 4.49 -21.24 8.58
C LYS A 90 3.36 -21.74 9.48
N GLU A 91 3.48 -21.54 10.79
CA GLU A 91 2.48 -21.96 11.79
C GLU A 91 1.12 -21.29 11.56
N HIS A 92 1.11 -20.02 11.17
CA HIS A 92 -0.11 -19.23 10.97
C HIS A 92 -0.55 -19.10 9.51
N GLY A 93 0.08 -19.82 8.59
CA GLY A 93 -0.26 -19.77 7.16
C GLY A 93 -0.11 -18.36 6.55
N LEU A 94 0.94 -17.63 6.95
CA LEU A 94 1.29 -16.33 6.42
C LEU A 94 2.22 -16.52 5.21
N GLU A 95 1.92 -15.81 4.12
CA GLU A 95 2.73 -15.81 2.91
C GLU A 95 3.42 -14.45 2.75
N ALA A 96 4.66 -14.46 2.26
CA ALA A 96 5.44 -13.23 2.10
C ALA A 96 4.86 -12.31 1.02
N ILE A 97 5.00 -10.99 1.23
CA ILE A 97 4.73 -9.94 0.25
C ILE A 97 6.03 -9.17 0.05
N ASP A 98 6.57 -9.19 -1.16
CA ASP A 98 7.91 -8.65 -1.47
C ASP A 98 7.86 -7.22 -2.01
N ILE A 99 6.75 -6.87 -2.66
CA ILE A 99 6.55 -5.57 -3.30
C ILE A 99 5.21 -5.00 -2.83
N VAL A 100 5.20 -3.73 -2.44
CA VAL A 100 3.98 -3.01 -2.08
C VAL A 100 3.95 -1.71 -2.86
N ALA A 101 2.99 -1.56 -3.77
CA ALA A 101 2.77 -0.34 -4.55
C ALA A 101 1.47 0.32 -4.08
N VAL A 102 1.61 1.44 -3.37
CA VAL A 102 0.48 2.19 -2.79
C VAL A 102 0.74 3.68 -2.92
N ASN A 103 -0.24 4.46 -3.38
CA ASN A 103 -0.14 5.92 -3.37
C ASN A 103 -1.28 6.56 -2.56
N LEU A 104 -0.96 7.66 -1.89
CA LEU A 104 -1.90 8.47 -1.13
C LEU A 104 -2.18 9.73 -1.94
N TYR A 105 -3.43 9.96 -2.30
CA TYR A 105 -3.79 11.16 -3.07
C TYR A 105 -5.14 11.78 -2.69
N ALA A 106 -5.68 11.43 -1.52
CA ALA A 106 -7.07 11.71 -1.24
C ALA A 106 -7.28 12.93 -0.34
N PHE A 107 -6.51 13.12 0.73
CA PHE A 107 -6.96 14.03 1.78
C PHE A 107 -6.95 15.52 1.37
N ASP A 108 -5.84 16.04 0.86
CA ASP A 108 -5.76 17.45 0.42
C ASP A 108 -6.71 17.76 -0.73
N LYS A 109 -6.85 16.85 -1.69
CA LYS A 109 -7.79 17.01 -2.81
C LYS A 109 -9.25 16.90 -2.39
N ALA A 110 -9.60 15.94 -1.53
CA ALA A 110 -10.97 15.74 -1.07
C ALA A 110 -11.44 16.86 -0.13
N THR A 111 -10.50 17.50 0.57
CA THR A 111 -10.79 18.61 1.49
C THR A 111 -10.52 19.99 0.89
N ALA A 112 -10.29 20.07 -0.42
CA ALA A 112 -9.98 21.33 -1.11
C ALA A 112 -11.18 22.29 -1.20
N ASP A 113 -12.41 21.77 -1.11
CA ASP A 113 -13.62 22.60 -1.06
C ASP A 113 -13.61 23.43 0.24
N PRO A 114 -13.68 24.78 0.16
CA PRO A 114 -13.82 25.63 1.35
C PRO A 114 -15.02 25.30 2.23
N ASN A 115 -16.05 24.63 1.69
CA ASN A 115 -17.26 24.21 2.40
C ASN A 115 -17.21 22.74 2.84
N CYS A 116 -16.04 22.09 2.77
CA CYS A 116 -15.86 20.72 3.23
C CYS A 116 -16.28 20.58 4.71
N THR A 117 -17.16 19.64 4.99
CA THR A 117 -17.65 19.37 6.35
C THR A 117 -16.69 18.46 7.13
N LEU A 118 -16.76 18.50 8.47
CA LEU A 118 -16.01 17.56 9.32
C LEU A 118 -16.29 16.10 8.96
N ALA A 119 -17.56 15.73 8.78
CA ALA A 119 -17.92 14.37 8.40
C ALA A 119 -17.24 13.93 7.08
N HIS A 120 -17.22 14.81 6.06
CA HIS A 120 -16.56 14.52 4.79
C HIS A 120 -15.05 14.39 4.93
N ALA A 121 -14.41 15.29 5.68
CA ALA A 121 -12.98 15.21 5.93
C ALA A 121 -12.59 13.93 6.66
N ILE A 122 -13.33 13.55 7.72
CA ILE A 122 -13.10 12.33 8.50
C ILE A 122 -13.24 11.07 7.63
N GLU A 123 -14.23 11.01 6.73
CA GLU A 123 -14.40 9.86 5.82
C GLU A 123 -13.21 9.70 4.84
N ASN A 124 -12.57 10.81 4.47
CA ASN A 124 -11.44 10.79 3.54
C ASN A 124 -10.07 10.56 4.21
N ILE A 125 -10.03 10.29 5.52
CA ILE A 125 -8.82 9.85 6.22
C ILE A 125 -8.60 8.35 5.94
N ASP A 126 -7.54 8.05 5.18
CA ASP A 126 -7.14 6.69 4.86
C ASP A 126 -6.34 6.08 6.02
N ILE A 127 -6.79 4.93 6.48
CA ILE A 127 -6.09 4.13 7.50
C ILE A 127 -5.25 3.04 6.86
N GLY A 128 -5.79 2.35 5.85
CA GLY A 128 -5.17 1.18 5.24
C GLY A 128 -3.92 1.53 4.44
N GLY A 129 -3.97 2.60 3.64
CA GLY A 129 -2.86 3.08 2.82
C GLY A 129 -1.62 3.41 3.66
N PRO A 130 -1.69 4.35 4.62
CA PRO A 130 -0.57 4.66 5.50
C PRO A 130 -0.06 3.46 6.30
N THR A 131 -0.94 2.56 6.76
CA THR A 131 -0.51 1.36 7.50
C THR A 131 0.30 0.41 6.63
N MET A 132 -0.14 0.13 5.39
CA MET A 132 0.61 -0.70 4.43
C MET A 132 1.95 -0.04 4.05
N LEU A 133 1.95 1.26 3.81
CA LEU A 133 3.16 2.01 3.48
C LEU A 133 4.19 1.96 4.61
N ARG A 134 3.79 2.30 5.83
CA ARG A 134 4.70 2.33 6.99
C ARG A 134 5.22 0.94 7.35
N SER A 135 4.38 -0.10 7.28
CA SER A 135 4.82 -1.47 7.52
C SER A 135 5.86 -1.93 6.49
N SER A 136 5.65 -1.62 5.22
CA SER A 136 6.58 -1.95 4.14
C SER A 136 7.90 -1.18 4.26
N ALA A 137 7.84 0.12 4.52
CA ALA A 137 9.03 0.96 4.71
C ALA A 137 9.84 0.57 5.95
N LYS A 138 9.17 0.17 7.05
CA LYS A 138 9.85 -0.37 8.24
C LYS A 138 10.66 -1.63 7.89
N ASN A 139 10.12 -2.49 7.02
CA ASN A 139 10.76 -3.74 6.63
C ASN A 139 11.54 -3.64 5.31
N PHE A 140 12.15 -2.48 5.01
CA PHE A 140 12.90 -2.25 3.76
C PHE A 140 14.04 -3.24 3.50
N GLN A 141 14.49 -4.00 4.51
CA GLN A 141 15.47 -5.06 4.28
C GLN A 141 14.92 -6.16 3.36
N ASP A 142 13.62 -6.44 3.44
CA ASP A 142 12.95 -7.56 2.78
C ASP A 142 11.82 -7.15 1.82
N VAL A 143 11.33 -5.91 1.90
CA VAL A 143 10.17 -5.41 1.13
C VAL A 143 10.50 -4.15 0.33
N THR A 144 10.15 -4.17 -0.96
CA THR A 144 10.19 -2.99 -1.84
C THR A 144 8.87 -2.24 -1.73
N VAL A 145 8.88 -0.99 -1.30
CA VAL A 145 7.68 -0.15 -1.25
C VAL A 145 7.74 0.93 -2.33
N ILE A 146 6.63 1.22 -3.01
CA ILE A 146 6.58 2.17 -4.12
C ILE A 146 5.38 3.09 -3.93
N VAL A 147 5.63 4.41 -3.97
CA VAL A 147 4.60 5.46 -3.83
C VAL A 147 4.44 6.33 -5.05
N ASP A 148 5.39 6.28 -5.98
CA ASP A 148 5.48 7.16 -7.14
C ASP A 148 5.70 6.32 -8.41
N PRO A 149 4.83 6.44 -9.44
CA PRO A 149 5.02 5.77 -10.72
C PRO A 149 6.37 6.03 -11.40
N ALA A 150 7.03 7.15 -11.10
CA ALA A 150 8.37 7.44 -11.61
C ALA A 150 9.43 6.41 -11.18
N ASP A 151 9.18 5.65 -10.10
CA ASP A 151 10.10 4.62 -9.61
C ASP A 151 9.91 3.25 -10.30
N TYR A 152 8.81 3.04 -11.03
CA TYR A 152 8.52 1.76 -11.69
C TYR A 152 9.66 1.27 -12.61
N PRO A 153 10.24 2.10 -13.50
CA PRO A 153 11.31 1.63 -14.40
C PRO A 153 12.54 1.14 -13.64
N THR A 154 12.95 1.84 -12.57
CA THR A 154 14.09 1.46 -11.74
C THR A 154 13.84 0.12 -11.05
N VAL A 155 12.66 -0.05 -10.43
CA VAL A 155 12.29 -1.29 -9.74
C VAL A 155 12.25 -2.47 -10.70
N ILE A 156 11.60 -2.32 -11.87
CA ILE A 156 11.54 -3.38 -12.87
C ILE A 156 12.93 -3.73 -13.40
N GLY A 157 13.77 -2.71 -13.66
CA GLY A 157 15.15 -2.90 -14.11
C GLY A 157 15.96 -3.76 -13.13
N GLU A 158 15.92 -3.43 -11.83
CA GLU A 158 16.63 -4.21 -10.81
C GLU A 158 16.08 -5.62 -10.66
N ILE A 159 14.75 -5.82 -10.69
CA ILE A 159 14.14 -7.16 -10.61
C ILE A 159 14.54 -8.01 -11.81
N LYS A 160 14.55 -7.45 -13.03
CA LYS A 160 15.03 -8.14 -14.24
C LYS A 160 16.49 -8.57 -14.12
N GLN A 161 17.35 -7.71 -13.55
CA GLN A 161 18.78 -7.96 -13.46
C GLN A 161 19.16 -8.90 -12.31
N HIS A 162 18.49 -8.81 -11.17
CA HIS A 162 18.91 -9.44 -9.91
C HIS A 162 17.86 -10.37 -9.30
N GLY A 163 16.68 -10.48 -9.91
CA GLY A 163 15.52 -11.20 -9.37
C GLY A 163 14.79 -10.45 -8.25
N ASN A 164 15.35 -9.36 -7.73
CA ASN A 164 14.77 -8.49 -6.72
C ASN A 164 15.44 -7.11 -6.76
N THR A 165 14.91 -6.12 -6.05
CA THR A 165 15.53 -4.80 -5.91
C THR A 165 16.81 -4.85 -5.06
N THR A 166 17.64 -3.80 -5.15
CA THR A 166 18.80 -3.63 -4.28
C THR A 166 18.40 -3.05 -2.93
N LEU A 167 19.20 -3.34 -1.88
CA LEU A 167 18.97 -2.77 -0.55
C LEU A 167 19.02 -1.23 -0.56
N LYS A 168 19.92 -0.66 -1.39
CA LYS A 168 20.04 0.78 -1.59
C LYS A 168 18.73 1.38 -2.10
N THR A 169 18.15 0.78 -3.15
CA THR A 169 16.87 1.21 -3.71
C THR A 169 15.74 1.10 -2.70
N ARG A 170 15.62 -0.02 -1.99
CA ARG A 170 14.60 -0.18 -0.93
C ARG A 170 14.71 0.87 0.17
N PHE A 171 15.92 1.21 0.61
CA PHE A 171 16.11 2.25 1.62
C PHE A 171 15.70 3.64 1.11
N LEU A 172 16.05 4.00 -0.13
CA LEU A 172 15.63 5.27 -0.73
C LEU A 172 14.11 5.37 -0.88
N LEU A 173 13.46 4.28 -1.29
CA LEU A 173 12.01 4.19 -1.37
C LEU A 173 11.34 4.29 0.00
N ALA A 174 11.88 3.62 1.03
CA ALA A 174 11.39 3.73 2.41
C ALA A 174 11.47 5.17 2.94
N ARG A 175 12.52 5.93 2.59
CA ARG A 175 12.60 7.36 2.91
C ARG A 175 11.47 8.17 2.26
N LYS A 176 11.15 7.91 0.99
CA LYS A 176 10.02 8.57 0.31
C LYS A 176 8.70 8.32 1.04
N VAL A 177 8.49 7.08 1.51
CA VAL A 177 7.29 6.69 2.26
C VAL A 177 7.14 7.46 3.58
N PHE A 178 8.19 7.51 4.40
CA PHE A 178 8.10 8.22 5.68
C PHE A 178 7.93 9.73 5.50
N ALA A 179 8.53 10.31 4.46
CA ALA A 179 8.28 11.70 4.09
C ALA A 179 6.81 11.92 3.64
N LEU A 180 6.28 11.05 2.80
CA LEU A 180 4.89 11.12 2.32
C LEU A 180 3.89 11.00 3.45
N THR A 181 4.05 10.00 4.33
CA THR A 181 3.14 9.75 5.45
C THR A 181 3.21 10.84 6.51
N GLY A 182 4.40 11.39 6.80
CA GLY A 182 4.53 12.56 7.67
C GLY A 182 3.82 13.80 7.11
N ARG A 183 3.93 14.04 5.79
CA ARG A 183 3.16 15.11 5.13
C ARG A 183 1.66 14.86 5.20
N TYR A 184 1.21 13.62 4.97
CA TYR A 184 -0.20 13.24 5.03
C TYR A 184 -0.83 13.54 6.40
N ASP A 185 -0.18 13.11 7.48
CA ASP A 185 -0.65 13.37 8.85
C ASP A 185 -0.63 14.86 9.21
N SER A 186 0.35 15.61 8.69
CA SER A 186 0.42 17.07 8.87
C SER A 186 -0.77 17.79 8.21
N LEU A 187 -1.20 17.32 7.03
CA LEU A 187 -2.36 17.88 6.33
C LEU A 187 -3.67 17.60 7.10
N ILE A 188 -3.81 16.39 7.65
CA ILE A 188 -4.96 16.03 8.50
C ILE A 188 -5.01 16.94 9.73
N THR A 189 -3.89 17.08 10.43
CA THR A 189 -3.79 17.92 11.63
C THR A 189 -4.18 19.37 11.31
N ALA A 190 -3.57 19.95 10.26
CA ALA A 190 -3.84 21.32 9.85
C ALA A 190 -5.30 21.57 9.42
N TRP A 191 -5.99 20.54 8.92
CA TRP A 191 -7.41 20.64 8.59
C TRP A 191 -8.27 20.58 9.87
N LEU A 192 -8.00 19.62 10.76
CA LEU A 192 -8.73 19.44 12.02
C LEU A 192 -8.59 20.64 12.97
N ASP A 193 -7.43 21.31 12.99
CA ASP A 193 -7.20 22.51 13.80
C ASP A 193 -8.13 23.69 13.44
N LYS A 194 -8.75 23.68 12.27
CA LYS A 194 -9.71 24.72 11.83
C LYS A 194 -11.11 24.50 12.39
N VAL A 195 -11.39 23.31 12.93
CA VAL A 195 -12.72 22.93 13.40
C VAL A 195 -12.97 23.56 14.76
N ASN A 196 -13.98 24.42 14.84
CA ASN A 196 -14.43 24.97 16.12
C ASN A 196 -15.55 24.08 16.70
N VAL A 197 -15.19 23.28 17.70
CA VAL A 197 -16.07 22.29 18.36
C VAL A 197 -17.35 22.89 18.97
N ASP A 198 -17.32 24.15 19.41
CA ASP A 198 -18.50 24.80 20.01
C ASP A 198 -19.54 25.20 18.95
N SER A 199 -19.10 25.32 17.70
CA SER A 199 -19.93 25.83 16.59
C SER A 199 -20.26 24.80 15.52
N ASP A 200 -19.43 23.76 15.34
CA ASP A 200 -19.60 22.77 14.29
C ASP A 200 -20.83 21.87 14.54
N PRO A 201 -21.70 21.68 13.53
CA PRO A 201 -22.91 20.86 13.67
C PRO A 201 -22.67 19.40 14.09
N SER A 202 -21.47 18.86 13.87
CA SER A 202 -21.12 17.48 14.16
C SER A 202 -21.00 17.17 15.66
N PHE A 203 -20.95 18.20 16.51
CA PHE A 203 -20.84 18.07 17.98
C PHE A 203 -22.11 18.48 18.72
N ARG A 204 -23.23 18.64 18.02
CA ARG A 204 -24.53 19.02 18.61
C ARG A 204 -25.48 17.83 18.76
#